data_AF-A0A937VPG7-F1
#
_entry.id   AF-A0A937VPG7-F1
#
_cell.length_a   1.000
_cell.length_b   1.000
_cell.length_c   1.000
_cell.angle_alpha   90.00
_cell.angle_beta   90.00
_cell.angle_gamma   90.00
#
_symmetry.space_group_name_H-M   'P 1'
#
loop_
_entity.id
_entity.type
_entity.pdbx_description
1 polymer ?
#
loop_
_entity_poly.entity_id
_entity_poly.type
_entity_poly.pdbx_seq_one_letter_code
_entity_poly.pdbx_strand_id
1 'polypeptide(L)'
;VPEAIRKAGVSARKSLIKVSMSGTTIPHEISAKFRAARVLLKPASPGTGAIAGGGVRAVVEAAGIKDVLTKSLGSSSPVNVCKATVLALSSLRKPEEAVARRKTEPQLEETEGNG
;
A
#
# COMPACT_ATOMS: atom_id res chain seq x y z
N VAL A 1 1.08 24.76 -19.18
CA VAL A 1 0.98 24.13 -17.84
C VAL A 1 -0.42 23.59 -17.51
N PRO A 2 -1.54 24.32 -17.66
CA PRO A 2 -2.86 23.85 -17.19
C PRO A 2 -3.33 22.54 -17.84
N GLU A 3 -3.07 22.35 -19.14
CA GLU A 3 -3.43 21.11 -19.85
C GLU A 3 -2.73 19.86 -19.28
N ALA A 4 -1.49 19.98 -18.80
CA ALA A 4 -0.77 18.86 -18.21
C ALA A 4 -1.41 18.42 -16.88
N ILE A 5 -1.84 19.40 -16.06
CA ILE A 5 -2.56 19.14 -14.80
C ILE A 5 -3.91 18.50 -15.08
N ARG A 6 -4.66 19.01 -16.08
CA ARG A 6 -5.95 18.44 -16.50
C ARG A 6 -5.79 16.99 -16.94
N LYS A 7 -4.81 16.71 -17.81
CA LYS A 7 -4.52 15.35 -18.30
C LYS A 7 -4.09 14.41 -17.17
N ALA A 8 -3.25 14.88 -16.26
CA ALA A 8 -2.83 14.11 -15.09
C ALA A 8 -4.02 13.75 -14.19
N GLY A 9 -4.91 14.71 -13.91
CA GLY A 9 -6.12 14.47 -13.10
C GLY A 9 -7.09 13.47 -13.74
N VAL A 10 -7.30 13.55 -15.06
CA VAL A 10 -8.11 12.56 -15.80
C VAL A 10 -7.48 11.16 -15.70
N SER A 11 -6.17 11.06 -15.86
CA SER A 11 -5.46 9.77 -15.75
C SER A 11 -5.54 9.20 -14.34
N ALA A 12 -5.43 10.03 -13.30
CA ALA A 12 -5.52 9.60 -11.91
C ALA A 12 -6.90 9.03 -11.58
N ARG A 13 -7.97 9.68 -12.04
CA ARG A 13 -9.36 9.19 -11.84
C ARG A 13 -9.61 7.82 -12.49
N LYS A 14 -8.97 7.53 -13.63
CA LYS A 14 -9.07 6.22 -14.30
C LYS A 14 -8.35 5.10 -13.55
N SER A 15 -7.38 5.44 -12.69
CA SER A 15 -6.51 4.50 -11.99
C SER A 15 -6.75 4.49 -10.48
N LEU A 16 -7.99 4.74 -10.05
CA LEU A 16 -8.35 4.69 -8.63
C LEU A 16 -8.19 3.28 -8.07
N ILE A 17 -7.65 3.20 -6.87
CA ILE A 17 -7.49 1.94 -6.14
C ILE A 17 -8.34 1.97 -4.86
N LYS A 18 -8.82 0.80 -4.44
CA LYS A 18 -9.45 0.64 -3.13
C LYS A 18 -8.38 0.32 -2.10
N VAL A 19 -8.25 1.18 -1.08
CA VAL A 19 -7.28 1.00 0.00
C VAL A 19 -7.97 0.34 1.19
N SER A 20 -7.39 -0.77 1.65
CA SER A 20 -7.84 -1.45 2.87
C SER A 20 -7.35 -0.69 4.10
N MET A 21 -8.27 -0.12 4.88
CA MET A 21 -7.98 0.62 6.11
C MET A 21 -8.49 -0.13 7.34
N SER A 22 -7.84 0.13 8.49
CA SER A 22 -8.25 -0.33 9.81
C SER A 22 -8.37 0.89 10.74
N GLY A 23 -9.59 1.42 10.87
CA GLY A 23 -9.83 2.68 11.58
C GLY A 23 -9.12 3.85 10.88
N THR A 24 -8.15 4.46 11.57
CA THR A 24 -7.37 5.61 11.08
C THR A 24 -6.02 5.23 10.45
N THR A 25 -5.65 3.94 10.47
CA THR A 25 -4.34 3.41 10.04
C THR A 25 -4.46 2.24 9.05
N ILE A 26 -3.32 1.68 8.65
CA ILE A 26 -3.23 0.50 7.76
C ILE A 26 -3.38 -0.82 8.56
N PRO A 27 -3.87 -1.92 7.96
CA PRO A 27 -4.10 -3.18 8.68
C PRO A 27 -2.82 -3.91 9.14
N HIS A 28 -1.73 -3.78 8.39
CA HIS A 28 -0.45 -4.42 8.66
C HIS A 28 0.69 -3.63 8.01
N GLU A 29 1.92 -3.92 8.44
CA GLU A 29 3.13 -3.37 7.82
C GLU A 29 3.30 -3.90 6.40
N ILE A 30 3.61 -3.00 5.46
CA ILE A 30 3.84 -3.36 4.06
C ILE A 30 5.07 -2.62 3.52
N SER A 31 5.83 -3.31 2.68
CA SER A 31 6.90 -2.68 1.90
C SER A 31 6.67 -2.90 0.42
N ALA A 32 6.94 -1.88 -0.39
CA ALA A 32 6.87 -1.99 -1.85
C ALA A 32 8.07 -1.33 -2.50
N LYS A 33 8.47 -1.87 -3.63
CA LYS A 33 9.55 -1.34 -4.47
C LYS A 33 8.98 -0.97 -5.83
N PHE A 34 9.26 0.25 -6.26
CA PHE A 34 9.01 0.68 -7.63
C PHE A 34 10.31 1.23 -8.22
N ARG A 35 10.87 0.51 -9.21
CA ARG A 35 12.20 0.78 -9.76
C ARG A 35 13.26 0.85 -8.63
N ALA A 36 14.02 1.93 -8.54
CA ALA A 36 15.04 2.13 -7.51
C ALA A 36 14.49 2.68 -6.18
N ALA A 37 13.19 3.03 -6.09
CA ALA A 37 12.57 3.53 -4.87
C ALA A 37 11.93 2.38 -4.08
N ARG A 38 12.11 2.36 -2.76
CA ARG A 38 11.44 1.45 -1.84
C ARG A 38 10.76 2.26 -0.74
N VAL A 39 9.52 1.91 -0.41
CA VAL A 39 8.76 2.55 0.66
C VAL A 39 8.32 1.47 1.65
N LEU A 40 8.51 1.76 2.93
CA LEU A 40 8.00 0.99 4.05
C LEU A 40 6.87 1.79 4.69
N LEU A 41 5.71 1.16 4.90
CA LEU A 41 4.57 1.70 5.62
C LEU A 41 4.30 0.81 6.83
N LYS A 42 4.25 1.42 8.01
CA LYS A 42 3.98 0.77 9.29
C LYS A 42 2.70 1.34 9.92
N PRO A 43 1.82 0.49 10.46
CA PRO A 43 0.66 0.96 11.21
C PRO A 43 1.11 1.76 12.43
N ALA A 44 0.26 2.70 12.85
CA ALA A 44 0.53 3.58 13.96
C ALA A 44 -0.71 3.70 14.86
N SER A 45 -0.48 3.96 16.15
CA SER A 45 -1.56 4.20 17.10
C SER A 45 -2.34 5.47 16.74
N PRO A 46 -3.64 5.54 17.07
CA PRO A 46 -4.44 6.75 16.84
C PRO A 46 -3.78 7.98 17.48
N GLY A 47 -3.72 9.09 16.75
CA GLY A 47 -3.10 10.34 17.21
C GLY A 47 -1.61 10.46 16.96
N THR A 48 -0.97 9.45 16.32
CA THR A 48 0.44 9.55 15.88
C THR A 48 0.60 10.54 14.72
N GLY A 49 -0.43 10.69 13.90
CA GLY A 49 -0.36 11.44 12.65
C GLY A 49 0.42 10.72 11.55
N ALA A 50 0.53 11.37 10.39
CA ALA A 50 1.20 10.82 9.22
C ALA A 50 2.68 11.24 9.19
N ILE A 51 3.56 10.40 9.73
CA ILE A 51 5.01 10.62 9.70
C ILE A 51 5.56 10.10 8.38
N ALA A 52 5.59 11.00 7.38
CA ALA A 52 5.96 10.67 6.02
C ALA A 52 6.67 11.80 5.28
N GLY A 53 7.60 11.43 4.38
CA GLY A 53 8.23 12.38 3.45
C GLY A 53 7.24 12.85 2.38
N GLY A 54 7.47 14.03 1.79
CA GLY A 54 6.47 14.76 0.98
C GLY A 54 5.71 13.94 -0.07
N GLY A 55 6.40 13.13 -0.88
CA GLY A 55 5.74 12.27 -1.88
C GLY A 55 4.87 11.17 -1.28
N VAL A 56 5.33 10.54 -0.18
CA VAL A 56 4.54 9.52 0.52
C VAL A 56 3.37 10.17 1.25
N ARG A 57 3.60 11.31 1.93
CA ARG A 57 2.60 12.06 2.68
C ARG A 57 1.40 12.45 1.81
N ALA A 58 1.66 13.03 0.65
CA ALA A 58 0.59 13.42 -0.29
C ALA A 58 -0.30 12.25 -0.70
N VAL A 59 0.28 11.05 -0.86
CA VAL A 59 -0.47 9.85 -1.25
C VAL A 59 -1.27 9.29 -0.08
N VAL A 60 -0.69 9.17 1.12
CA VAL A 60 -1.38 8.60 2.29
C VAL A 60 -2.51 9.52 2.78
N GLU A 61 -2.32 10.83 2.74
CA GLU A 61 -3.36 11.81 3.08
C GLU A 61 -4.50 11.77 2.05
N ALA A 62 -4.18 11.68 0.75
CA ALA A 62 -5.19 11.52 -0.29
C ALA A 62 -5.96 10.19 -0.18
N ALA A 63 -5.35 9.15 0.40
CA ALA A 63 -5.99 7.88 0.71
C ALA A 63 -6.85 7.92 2.00
N GLY A 64 -6.80 9.00 2.77
CA GLY A 64 -7.53 9.17 4.03
C GLY A 64 -6.86 8.57 5.27
N ILE A 65 -5.60 8.13 5.16
CA ILE A 65 -4.83 7.56 6.27
C ILE A 65 -4.34 8.71 7.15
N LYS A 66 -4.71 8.69 8.43
CA LYS A 66 -4.34 9.73 9.39
C LYS A 66 -3.10 9.36 10.18
N ASP A 67 -2.98 8.10 10.57
CA ASP A 67 -1.93 7.60 11.45
C ASP A 67 -1.08 6.57 10.71
N VAL A 68 0.16 6.92 10.38
CA VAL A 68 1.09 6.00 9.70
C VAL A 68 2.53 6.42 9.90
N LEU A 69 3.40 5.43 10.12
CA LEU A 69 4.85 5.61 10.14
C LEU A 69 5.42 5.14 8.82
N THR A 70 6.26 5.94 8.18
CA THR A 70 6.82 5.58 6.87
C THR A 70 8.32 5.79 6.80
N LYS A 71 8.97 5.01 5.94
CA LYS A 71 10.36 5.23 5.57
C LYS A 71 10.55 5.03 4.07
N SER A 72 11.09 6.05 3.42
CA SER A 72 11.59 5.95 2.05
C SER A 72 13.04 5.47 2.07
N LEU A 73 13.34 4.48 1.25
CA LEU A 73 14.65 3.84 1.11
C LEU A 73 15.03 3.80 -0.39
N GLY A 74 16.33 3.76 -0.68
CA GLY A 74 16.84 3.77 -2.05
C GLY A 74 16.71 5.14 -2.71
N SER A 75 16.22 5.18 -3.95
CA SER A 75 16.07 6.41 -4.74
C SER A 75 15.00 7.34 -4.16
N SER A 76 15.34 8.62 -4.04
CA SER A 76 14.47 9.70 -3.56
C SER A 76 13.66 10.38 -4.67
N SER A 77 13.61 9.81 -5.88
CA SER A 77 12.82 10.36 -7.00
C SER A 77 11.33 10.49 -6.62
N PRO A 78 10.73 11.70 -6.61
CA PRO A 78 9.37 11.91 -6.13
C PRO A 78 8.33 11.05 -6.85
N VAL A 79 8.44 10.95 -8.17
CA VAL A 79 7.51 10.16 -9.00
C VAL A 79 7.57 8.67 -8.64
N ASN A 80 8.77 8.12 -8.43
CA ASN A 80 8.94 6.71 -8.10
C ASN A 80 8.48 6.40 -6.68
N VAL A 81 8.74 7.32 -5.75
CA VAL A 81 8.26 7.22 -4.36
C VAL A 81 6.73 7.20 -4.33
N CYS A 82 6.05 8.13 -5.00
CA CYS A 82 4.59 8.14 -5.06
C CYS A 82 4.04 6.84 -5.67
N LYS A 83 4.65 6.34 -6.76
CA LYS A 83 4.23 5.07 -7.38
C LYS A 83 4.47 3.86 -6.47
N ALA A 84 5.59 3.83 -5.75
CA ALA A 84 5.86 2.79 -4.76
C ALA A 84 4.82 2.81 -3.63
N THR A 85 4.44 4.00 -3.15
CA THR A 85 3.39 4.15 -2.12
C THR A 85 2.04 3.66 -2.61
N VAL A 86 1.60 4.04 -3.82
CA VAL A 86 0.34 3.55 -4.40
C VAL A 86 0.35 2.02 -4.54
N LEU A 87 1.49 1.43 -4.95
CA LEU A 87 1.66 -0.02 -5.04
C LEU A 87 1.61 -0.71 -3.66
N ALA A 88 2.19 -0.09 -2.63
CA ALA A 88 2.10 -0.59 -1.27
C ALA A 88 0.64 -0.62 -0.79
N LEU A 89 -0.10 0.47 -1.01
CA LEU A 89 -1.50 0.59 -0.59
C LEU A 89 -2.43 -0.37 -1.35
N SER A 90 -2.20 -0.62 -2.64
CA SER A 90 -3.00 -1.58 -3.42
C SER A 90 -2.74 -3.04 -3.01
N SER A 91 -1.59 -3.31 -2.38
CA SER A 91 -1.21 -4.63 -1.88
C SER A 91 -1.77 -4.91 -0.48
N LEU A 92 -2.30 -3.91 0.22
CA LEU A 92 -2.95 -4.11 1.51
C LEU A 92 -4.18 -5.00 1.37
N ARG A 93 -4.31 -5.92 2.32
CA ARG A 93 -5.43 -6.85 2.45
C ARG A 93 -5.98 -6.77 3.86
N LYS A 94 -7.29 -6.92 4.00
CA LYS A 94 -7.92 -7.08 5.31
C LYS A 94 -7.64 -8.49 5.84
N PRO A 95 -7.51 -8.67 7.17
CA PRO A 95 -7.31 -9.99 7.76
C PRO A 95 -8.41 -10.97 7.38
N GLU A 96 -9.66 -10.51 7.26
CA GLU A 96 -10.81 -11.31 6.79
C GLU A 96 -10.60 -11.90 5.39
N GLU A 97 -10.13 -11.07 4.44
CA GLU A 97 -9.84 -11.48 3.07
C GLU A 97 -8.64 -12.44 3.00
N ALA A 98 -7.64 -12.26 3.87
CA ALA A 98 -6.49 -13.15 3.96
C ALA A 98 -6.88 -14.54 4.51
N VAL A 99 -7.76 -14.59 5.51
CA VAL A 99 -8.27 -15.85 6.09
C VAL A 99 -9.17 -16.60 5.10
N ALA A 100 -10.03 -15.90 4.36
CA ALA A 100 -10.88 -16.51 3.34
C ALA A 100 -10.06 -17.21 2.22
N ARG A 101 -8.95 -16.59 1.80
CA ARG A 101 -8.00 -17.22 0.86
C ARG A 101 -7.33 -18.46 1.43
N ARG A 102 -6.85 -18.39 2.69
CA ARG A 102 -6.21 -19.55 3.34
C ARG A 102 -7.17 -20.72 3.55
N LYS A 103 -8.47 -20.47 3.76
CA LYS A 103 -9.49 -21.54 3.84
C LYS A 103 -9.81 -22.20 2.50
N THR A 104 -9.43 -21.59 1.37
CA THR A 104 -9.66 -22.14 0.02
C THR A 104 -8.45 -22.89 -0.55
N GLU A 105 -7.33 -22.98 0.19
CA GLU A 105 -6.27 -23.95 -0.05
C GLU A 105 -6.45 -25.13 0.92
N PRO A 106 -7.25 -26.16 0.57
CA PRO A 106 -7.18 -27.42 1.27
C PRO A 106 -5.79 -28.04 1.07
N GLN A 107 -5.25 -28.55 2.17
CA GLN A 107 -4.11 -29.44 2.22
C GLN A 107 -4.34 -30.62 1.23
N LEU A 108 -3.49 -30.72 0.22
CA LEU A 108 -3.27 -31.91 -0.61
C LEU A 108 -1.74 -32.02 -0.73
N GLU A 109 -1.02 -33.06 -0.31
CA GLU A 109 -1.30 -34.38 0.26
C GLU A 109 -0.02 -34.76 1.03
N GLU A 110 -0.13 -35.17 2.29
CA GLU A 110 0.79 -36.17 2.84
C GLU A 110 -0.07 -37.37 3.25
N THR A 111 0.03 -38.47 2.51
CA THR A 111 -0.05 -39.88 2.98
C THR A 111 0.27 -40.80 1.79
N GLU A 112 1.49 -41.36 1.75
CA GLU A 112 1.79 -42.79 1.99
C GLU A 112 1.63 -43.73 0.77
N GLY A 113 2.76 -44.26 0.29
CA GLY A 113 3.04 -45.70 0.28
C GLY A 113 2.25 -46.66 -0.63
N ASN A 114 3.01 -47.33 -1.52
CA ASN A 114 2.95 -48.75 -1.88
C ASN A 114 1.80 -49.29 -2.76
N GLY A 115 2.20 -49.76 -3.95
CA GLY A 115 1.46 -50.65 -4.87
C GLY A 115 2.39 -51.15 -5.96
#